data_AF-A0A1F6DMA7-F1
#
_entry.id   AF-A0A1F6DMA7-F1
#
_cell.length_a   1.000
_cell.length_b   1.000
_cell.length_c   1.000
_cell.angle_alpha   90.00
_cell.angle_beta   90.00
_cell.angle_gamma   90.00
#
_symmetry.space_group_name_H-M   'P 1'
#
loop_
_entity.id
_entity.type
_entity.pdbx_description
1 polymer ?
#
loop_
_entity_poly.entity_id
_entity_poly.type
_entity_poly.pdbx_seq_one_letter_code
_entity_poly.pdbx_strand_id
1 'polypeptide(L)'
;MELTLDVKLATDYTSASQKARVLTEHWVDNSIFCPSCGQMSIDKYPNNKPVADFHCSNCTEEYELKSTHSVIGTKIVDGAYRTMLERLIGSNNPNFFLLKYDLENLEVTDFLVIPKHFFVPEIIEERKPLAPTARRAGWVGCNILLQSIPQTGKIFFVKNRQVEQKEKVLSEWKKTLFLREEKEVVAKGWLLDIMRSVESLKRREFTLDDIYTFENELRKLHPDNQHVRDKIRQQLQILRDNGYLTFAGRGNYLLSSLYEA
;
A
#
# COMPACT_ATOMS: atom_id res chain seq x y z
N MET A 1 19.06 -6.80 9.36
CA MET A 1 18.38 -7.29 8.15
C MET A 1 19.43 -7.30 7.05
N GLU A 2 19.85 -8.47 6.59
CA GLU A 2 20.76 -8.61 5.43
C GLU A 2 19.98 -8.33 4.15
N LEU A 3 20.56 -7.62 3.18
CA LEU A 3 19.85 -7.22 1.95
C LEU A 3 20.07 -8.17 0.77
N THR A 4 21.02 -9.11 0.86
CA THR A 4 21.35 -10.03 -0.23
C THR A 4 20.33 -11.16 -0.36
N LEU A 5 20.00 -11.54 -1.60
CA LEU A 5 19.18 -12.72 -1.92
C LEU A 5 20.08 -13.96 -2.07
N ASP A 6 19.66 -15.10 -1.50
CA ASP A 6 20.44 -16.35 -1.58
C ASP A 6 20.28 -17.04 -2.94
N VAL A 7 21.21 -16.77 -3.84
CA VAL A 7 21.24 -17.28 -5.22
C VAL A 7 21.15 -18.80 -5.32
N LYS A 8 21.60 -19.55 -4.30
CA LYS A 8 21.63 -21.02 -4.32
C LYS A 8 20.22 -21.62 -4.40
N LEU A 9 19.23 -20.92 -3.86
CA LEU A 9 17.82 -21.34 -3.86
C LEU A 9 17.18 -21.32 -5.25
N ALA A 10 17.75 -20.56 -6.19
CA ALA A 10 17.21 -20.39 -7.53
C ALA A 10 17.88 -21.30 -8.58
N THR A 11 18.82 -22.16 -8.17
CA THR A 11 19.68 -22.94 -9.07
C THR A 11 18.89 -23.90 -9.97
N ASP A 12 17.86 -24.54 -9.42
CA ASP A 12 17.06 -25.55 -10.13
C ASP A 12 15.93 -24.95 -10.99
N TYR A 13 15.76 -23.63 -10.97
CA TYR A 13 14.71 -22.94 -11.70
C TYR A 13 15.24 -22.36 -13.01
N THR A 14 14.48 -22.48 -14.09
CA THR A 14 14.84 -21.88 -15.39
C THR A 14 14.11 -20.56 -15.64
N SER A 15 12.86 -20.45 -15.18
CA SER A 15 12.05 -19.24 -15.35
C SER A 15 12.52 -18.11 -14.44
N ALA A 16 12.81 -16.94 -15.01
CA ALA A 16 13.15 -15.73 -14.25
C ALA A 16 12.06 -15.36 -13.22
N SER A 17 10.77 -15.57 -13.53
CA SER A 17 9.68 -15.30 -12.59
C SER A 17 9.67 -16.27 -11.41
N GLN A 18 10.05 -17.53 -11.62
CA GLN A 18 10.14 -18.52 -10.54
C GLN A 18 11.39 -18.30 -9.69
N LYS A 19 12.53 -17.97 -10.31
CA LYS A 19 13.73 -17.56 -9.58
C LYS A 19 13.43 -16.38 -8.67
N ALA A 20 12.86 -15.31 -9.22
CA ALA A 20 12.47 -14.12 -8.46
C ALA A 20 11.58 -14.50 -7.27
N ARG A 21 10.52 -15.28 -7.52
CA ARG A 21 9.59 -15.72 -6.48
C ARG A 21 10.29 -16.46 -5.33
N VAL A 22 11.11 -17.46 -5.63
CA VAL A 22 11.78 -18.27 -4.60
C VAL A 22 12.76 -17.43 -3.79
N LEU A 23 13.54 -16.58 -4.45
CA LEU A 23 14.51 -15.71 -3.80
C LEU A 23 13.83 -14.68 -2.89
N THR A 24 12.80 -14.00 -3.39
CA THR A 24 12.15 -12.90 -2.67
C THR A 24 11.26 -13.40 -1.55
N GLU A 25 10.52 -14.50 -1.76
CA GLU A 25 9.75 -15.12 -0.68
C GLU A 25 10.66 -15.64 0.44
N HIS A 26 11.79 -16.29 0.10
CA HIS A 26 12.75 -16.74 1.11
C HIS A 26 13.36 -15.58 1.89
N TRP A 27 13.72 -14.49 1.20
CA TRP A 27 14.26 -13.31 1.87
C TRP A 27 13.25 -12.72 2.85
N VAL A 28 11.98 -12.58 2.46
CA VAL A 28 10.92 -12.08 3.35
C VAL A 28 10.77 -12.98 4.58
N ASP A 29 10.65 -14.29 4.38
CA ASP A 29 10.45 -15.29 5.45
C ASP A 29 11.52 -15.22 6.55
N ASN A 30 12.77 -14.93 6.16
CA ASN A 30 13.92 -14.95 7.07
C ASN A 30 14.36 -13.59 7.61
N SER A 31 13.95 -12.49 6.96
CA SER A 31 14.58 -11.18 7.20
C SER A 31 13.69 -10.20 7.97
N ILE A 32 12.37 -10.38 7.93
CA ILE A 32 11.42 -9.33 8.35
C ILE A 32 10.68 -9.69 9.63
N PHE A 33 10.16 -8.65 10.28
CA PHE A 33 9.25 -8.77 11.41
C PHE A 33 7.84 -8.36 10.99
N CYS A 34 6.83 -8.78 11.74
CA CYS A 34 5.46 -8.36 11.50
C CYS A 34 5.31 -6.85 11.75
N PRO A 35 4.92 -6.04 10.74
CA PRO A 35 4.76 -4.59 10.91
C PRO A 35 3.59 -4.22 11.83
N SER A 36 2.66 -5.15 12.09
CA SER A 36 1.49 -4.88 12.92
C SER A 36 1.77 -5.01 14.41
N CYS A 37 2.43 -6.10 14.83
CA CYS A 37 2.63 -6.41 16.25
C CYS A 37 4.12 -6.51 16.66
N GLY A 38 5.05 -6.43 15.72
CA GLY A 38 6.48 -6.51 16.01
C GLY A 38 7.02 -7.91 16.28
N GLN A 39 6.22 -8.97 16.09
CA GLN A 39 6.68 -10.37 16.12
C GLN A 39 7.87 -10.54 15.17
N MET A 40 8.93 -11.21 15.62
CA MET A 40 10.21 -11.24 14.89
C MET A 40 10.24 -12.12 13.66
N SER A 41 9.24 -12.98 13.51
CA SER A 41 9.03 -13.79 12.32
C SER A 41 7.59 -13.63 11.83
N ILE A 42 7.42 -13.88 10.54
CA ILE A 42 6.13 -14.20 9.95
C ILE A 42 6.23 -15.57 9.29
N ASP A 43 5.12 -16.25 9.20
CA ASP A 43 5.04 -17.62 8.76
C ASP A 43 4.58 -17.65 7.29
N LYS A 44 5.37 -18.25 6.41
CA LYS A 44 4.99 -18.46 5.01
C LYS A 44 3.86 -19.49 4.88
N TYR A 45 2.88 -19.18 4.04
CA TYR A 45 1.83 -20.13 3.67
C TYR A 45 2.33 -21.19 2.68
N PRO A 46 1.68 -22.37 2.62
CA PRO A 46 1.96 -23.35 1.57
C PRO A 46 1.76 -22.75 0.17
N ASN A 47 2.57 -23.20 -0.78
CA ASN A 47 2.45 -22.78 -2.18
C ASN A 47 1.01 -22.94 -2.69
N ASN A 48 0.57 -21.99 -3.52
CA ASN A 48 -0.78 -21.92 -4.10
C ASN A 48 -1.91 -21.64 -3.10
N LYS A 49 -1.62 -21.23 -1.86
CA LYS A 49 -2.63 -20.59 -1.02
C LYS A 49 -3.11 -19.34 -1.76
N PRO A 50 -4.41 -19.24 -2.09
CA PRO A 50 -4.93 -18.02 -2.70
C PRO A 50 -4.74 -16.86 -1.71
N VAL A 51 -4.45 -15.67 -2.25
CA VAL A 51 -4.63 -14.37 -1.58
C VAL A 51 -3.53 -13.96 -0.61
N ALA A 52 -2.74 -14.87 -0.04
CA ALA A 52 -1.69 -14.50 0.89
C ALA A 52 -0.49 -15.43 0.80
N ASP A 53 0.70 -14.85 0.88
CA ASP A 53 1.97 -15.57 0.87
C ASP A 53 2.50 -15.76 2.31
N PHE A 54 2.15 -14.86 3.22
CA PHE A 54 2.58 -14.89 4.62
C PHE A 54 1.47 -14.54 5.60
N HIS A 55 1.64 -14.95 6.85
CA HIS A 55 0.80 -14.52 7.96
C HIS A 55 1.62 -14.36 9.25
N CYS A 56 1.12 -13.57 10.18
CA CYS A 56 1.69 -13.49 11.52
C CYS A 56 0.87 -14.35 12.49
N SER A 57 1.48 -15.40 13.04
CA SER A 57 0.85 -16.25 14.07
C SER A 57 0.44 -15.51 15.34
N ASN A 58 1.06 -14.36 15.65
CA ASN A 58 0.73 -13.57 16.84
C ASN A 58 -0.50 -12.65 16.66
N CYS A 59 -0.61 -11.93 15.54
CA CYS A 59 -1.68 -10.94 15.33
C CYS A 59 -2.65 -11.29 14.20
N THR A 60 -2.47 -12.44 13.54
CA THR A 60 -3.30 -12.97 12.46
C THR A 60 -3.37 -12.11 11.19
N GLU A 61 -2.54 -11.06 11.08
CA GLU A 61 -2.42 -10.31 9.83
C GLU A 61 -1.84 -11.18 8.71
N GLU A 62 -2.42 -11.03 7.53
CA GLU A 62 -2.01 -11.71 6.31
C GLU A 62 -1.33 -10.73 5.35
N TYR A 63 -0.38 -11.24 4.56
CA TYR A 63 0.43 -10.45 3.65
C TYR A 63 0.60 -11.14 2.30
N GLU A 64 0.47 -10.38 1.22
CA GLU A 64 0.77 -10.80 -0.15
C GLU A 64 2.02 -10.06 -0.63
N LEU A 65 2.99 -10.79 -1.20
CA LEU A 65 4.25 -10.25 -1.70
C LEU A 65 4.17 -10.00 -3.20
N LYS A 66 4.49 -8.77 -3.61
CA LYS A 66 4.79 -8.41 -4.99
C LYS A 66 6.24 -7.98 -5.10
N SER A 67 7.00 -8.62 -5.98
CA SER A 67 8.40 -8.30 -6.20
C SER A 67 8.70 -7.89 -7.63
N THR A 68 9.65 -6.97 -7.81
CA THR A 68 10.08 -6.47 -9.11
C THR A 68 11.57 -6.12 -9.10
N HIS A 69 12.27 -6.30 -10.23
CA HIS A 69 13.61 -5.75 -10.43
C HIS A 69 13.59 -4.38 -11.13
N SER A 70 12.44 -4.02 -11.70
CA SER A 70 12.22 -2.72 -12.33
C SER A 70 11.87 -1.67 -11.29
N VAL A 71 11.87 -0.39 -11.70
CA VAL A 71 11.40 0.72 -10.86
C VAL A 71 10.00 0.41 -10.32
N ILE A 72 9.79 0.62 -9.01
CA ILE A 72 8.43 0.69 -8.45
C ILE A 72 7.80 1.96 -9.02
N GLY A 73 7.04 1.76 -10.10
CA GLY A 73 6.39 2.83 -10.81
C GLY A 73 5.15 3.33 -10.08
N THR A 74 4.28 3.97 -10.85
CA THR A 74 3.08 4.59 -10.33
C THR A 74 1.94 3.58 -10.12
N LYS A 75 2.09 2.36 -10.65
CA LYS A 75 1.20 1.21 -10.48
C LYS A 75 1.95 -0.12 -10.53
N ILE A 76 1.33 -1.17 -9.98
CA ILE A 76 1.85 -2.54 -10.01
C ILE A 76 0.82 -3.49 -10.59
N VAL A 77 1.30 -4.52 -11.29
CA VAL A 77 0.44 -5.58 -11.84
C VAL A 77 -0.05 -6.47 -10.72
N ASP A 78 -1.34 -6.80 -10.76
CA ASP A 78 -1.95 -7.76 -9.84
C ASP A 78 -2.73 -8.87 -10.60
N GLY A 79 -3.43 -9.72 -9.85
CA GLY A 79 -4.20 -10.85 -10.34
C GLY A 79 -5.48 -10.48 -11.08
N ALA A 80 -6.49 -11.33 -10.95
CA ALA A 80 -7.75 -11.18 -11.67
C ALA A 80 -8.56 -9.99 -11.14
N TYR A 81 -9.03 -9.12 -12.03
CA TYR A 81 -9.72 -7.88 -11.66
C TYR A 81 -10.97 -8.12 -10.79
N ARG A 82 -11.86 -9.02 -11.24
CA ARG A 82 -13.10 -9.33 -10.51
C ARG A 82 -12.84 -9.88 -9.11
N THR A 83 -11.89 -10.80 -8.99
CA THR A 83 -11.53 -11.38 -7.70
C THR A 83 -10.95 -10.34 -6.75
N MET A 84 -10.15 -9.38 -7.24
CA MET A 84 -9.65 -8.28 -6.40
C MET A 84 -10.78 -7.40 -5.89
N LEU A 85 -11.73 -7.02 -6.77
CA LEU A 85 -12.90 -6.23 -6.37
C LEU A 85 -13.79 -6.95 -5.35
N GLU A 86 -14.08 -8.23 -5.57
CA GLU A 86 -14.87 -9.05 -4.64
C GLU A 86 -14.25 -9.08 -3.24
N ARG A 87 -12.91 -9.16 -3.14
CA ARG A 87 -12.20 -9.13 -1.85
C ARG A 87 -12.26 -7.78 -1.18
N LEU A 88 -12.19 -6.68 -1.96
CA LEU A 88 -12.32 -5.32 -1.43
C LEU A 88 -13.68 -5.09 -0.79
N ILE A 89 -14.74 -5.55 -1.47
CA ILE A 89 -16.10 -5.48 -0.97
C ILE A 89 -16.28 -6.41 0.25
N GLY A 90 -15.72 -7.62 0.19
CA GLY A 90 -15.78 -8.62 1.26
C GLY A 90 -14.89 -8.33 2.48
N SER A 91 -14.14 -7.21 2.50
CA SER A 91 -13.17 -6.85 3.55
C SER A 91 -12.13 -7.95 3.85
N ASN A 92 -11.76 -8.74 2.84
CA ASN A 92 -10.87 -9.90 2.96
C ASN A 92 -9.58 -9.73 2.15
N ASN A 93 -9.04 -8.50 2.09
CA ASN A 93 -7.76 -8.26 1.43
C ASN A 93 -6.58 -8.40 2.39
N PRO A 94 -5.46 -8.97 1.91
CA PRO A 94 -4.22 -8.99 2.66
C PRO A 94 -3.61 -7.59 2.68
N ASN A 95 -2.64 -7.40 3.57
CA ASN A 95 -1.70 -6.29 3.42
C ASN A 95 -0.72 -6.65 2.28
N PHE A 96 -0.15 -5.66 1.60
CA PHE A 96 0.78 -5.94 0.49
C PHE A 96 2.20 -5.60 0.90
N PHE A 97 3.11 -6.56 0.77
CA PHE A 97 4.54 -6.29 0.73
C PHE A 97 4.97 -6.01 -0.72
N LEU A 98 5.70 -4.92 -0.91
CA LEU A 98 6.33 -4.59 -2.18
C LEU A 98 7.84 -4.65 -2.02
N LEU A 99 8.49 -5.46 -2.85
CA LEU A 99 9.93 -5.68 -2.84
C LEU A 99 10.54 -5.27 -4.18
N LYS A 100 11.48 -4.33 -4.14
CA LYS A 100 12.34 -4.01 -5.27
C LYS A 100 13.74 -4.54 -5.02
N TYR A 101 14.27 -5.28 -5.98
CA TYR A 101 15.64 -5.79 -5.91
C TYR A 101 16.45 -5.37 -7.13
N ASP A 102 17.75 -5.28 -6.94
CA ASP A 102 18.74 -5.10 -7.99
C ASP A 102 19.04 -6.46 -8.62
N LEU A 103 18.89 -6.58 -9.95
CA LEU A 103 19.05 -7.87 -10.63
C LEU A 103 20.52 -8.29 -10.76
N GLU A 104 21.45 -7.32 -10.81
CA GLU A 104 22.87 -7.58 -11.01
C GLU A 104 23.52 -8.11 -9.74
N ASN A 105 23.27 -7.43 -8.61
CA ASN A 105 23.83 -7.77 -7.31
C ASN A 105 22.92 -8.72 -6.51
N LEU A 106 21.67 -8.91 -6.95
CA LEU A 106 20.65 -9.69 -6.25
C LEU A 106 20.47 -9.21 -4.81
N GLU A 107 20.29 -7.90 -4.67
CA GLU A 107 20.12 -7.21 -3.39
C GLU A 107 18.78 -6.49 -3.33
N VAL A 108 18.12 -6.52 -2.17
CA VAL A 108 16.92 -5.75 -1.89
C VAL A 108 17.29 -4.27 -1.78
N THR A 109 16.66 -3.47 -2.64
CA THR A 109 16.86 -2.01 -2.70
C THR A 109 15.76 -1.25 -2.00
N ASP A 110 14.52 -1.73 -2.09
CA ASP A 110 13.37 -1.17 -1.39
C ASP A 110 12.46 -2.31 -0.93
N PHE A 111 11.97 -2.21 0.29
CA PHE A 111 10.98 -3.12 0.85
C PHE A 111 10.01 -2.32 1.71
N LEU A 112 8.73 -2.41 1.39
CA LEU A 112 7.69 -1.70 2.10
C LEU A 112 6.43 -2.54 2.26
N VAL A 113 5.63 -2.19 3.25
CA VAL A 113 4.27 -2.71 3.41
C VAL A 113 3.25 -1.61 3.14
N ILE A 114 2.16 -2.00 2.47
CA ILE A 114 0.95 -1.21 2.30
C ILE A 114 -0.16 -1.89 3.09
N PRO A 115 -0.66 -1.28 4.18
CA PRO A 115 -1.74 -1.86 4.97
C PRO A 115 -3.04 -2.02 4.16
N LYS A 116 -3.78 -3.09 4.42
CA LYS A 116 -5.01 -3.46 3.69
C LYS A 116 -6.11 -2.39 3.68
N HIS A 117 -6.15 -1.53 4.70
CA HIS A 117 -7.14 -0.45 4.80
C HIS A 117 -6.87 0.74 3.87
N PHE A 118 -5.77 0.74 3.11
CA PHE A 118 -5.56 1.68 2.01
C PHE A 118 -6.12 1.18 0.66
N PHE A 119 -6.59 -0.07 0.61
CA PHE A 119 -7.13 -0.64 -0.61
C PHE A 119 -8.63 -0.39 -0.70
N VAL A 120 -9.01 0.42 -1.68
CA VAL A 120 -10.39 0.74 -2.07
C VAL A 120 -10.59 0.44 -3.56
N PRO A 121 -11.82 0.19 -4.04
CA PRO A 121 -12.07 -0.15 -5.44
C PRO A 121 -11.45 0.84 -6.45
N GLU A 122 -11.41 2.12 -6.11
CA GLU A 122 -10.94 3.21 -6.97
C GLU A 122 -9.44 3.13 -7.28
N ILE A 123 -8.65 2.41 -6.47
CA ILE A 123 -7.22 2.21 -6.74
C ILE A 123 -6.95 0.97 -7.62
N ILE A 124 -7.99 0.24 -8.04
CA ILE A 124 -7.87 -0.94 -8.89
C ILE A 124 -8.22 -0.58 -10.34
N GLU A 125 -7.21 -0.63 -11.21
CA GLU A 125 -7.35 -0.35 -12.63
C GLU A 125 -7.56 -1.67 -13.41
N GLU A 126 -8.69 -1.80 -14.09
CA GLU A 126 -8.95 -2.94 -14.98
C GLU A 126 -7.98 -2.95 -16.18
N ARG A 127 -7.40 -4.11 -16.49
CA ARG A 127 -6.54 -4.28 -17.65
C ARG A 127 -7.33 -4.80 -18.85
N LYS A 128 -6.82 -4.52 -20.05
CA LYS A 128 -7.35 -5.15 -21.26
C LYS A 128 -7.29 -6.67 -21.16
N PRO A 129 -8.32 -7.40 -21.64
CA PRO A 129 -8.28 -8.86 -21.70
C PRO A 129 -7.07 -9.37 -22.48
N LEU A 130 -6.53 -10.53 -22.08
CA LEU A 130 -5.47 -11.18 -22.85
C LEU A 130 -5.96 -11.58 -24.24
N ALA A 131 -5.05 -11.48 -25.21
CA ALA A 131 -5.32 -11.79 -26.61
C ALA A 131 -5.85 -13.22 -26.81
N PRO A 132 -6.63 -13.49 -27.86
CA PRO A 132 -7.15 -14.83 -28.17
C PRO A 132 -6.05 -15.90 -28.34
N THR A 133 -4.84 -15.50 -28.69
CA THR A 133 -3.67 -16.38 -28.86
C THR A 133 -2.96 -16.72 -27.55
N ALA A 134 -3.29 -16.03 -26.44
CA ALA A 134 -2.66 -16.27 -25.15
C ALA A 134 -3.19 -17.56 -24.53
N ARG A 135 -2.35 -18.24 -23.72
CA ARG A 135 -2.74 -19.45 -22.97
C ARG A 135 -4.00 -19.25 -22.11
N ARG A 136 -4.21 -18.04 -21.58
CA ARG A 136 -5.40 -17.65 -20.82
C ARG A 136 -6.20 -16.58 -21.59
N ALA A 137 -6.54 -16.88 -22.84
CA ALA A 137 -7.31 -15.98 -23.71
C ALA A 137 -8.54 -15.40 -22.99
N GLY A 138 -8.75 -14.09 -23.13
CA GLY A 138 -9.87 -13.39 -22.49
C GLY A 138 -9.72 -13.14 -20.98
N TRP A 139 -8.65 -13.64 -20.33
CA TRP A 139 -8.43 -13.36 -18.92
C TRP A 139 -8.18 -11.86 -18.69
N VAL A 140 -8.88 -11.30 -17.69
CA VAL A 140 -8.82 -9.89 -17.32
C VAL A 140 -8.08 -9.75 -15.99
N GLY A 141 -6.91 -9.13 -16.05
CA GLY A 141 -6.13 -8.77 -14.88
C GLY A 141 -6.44 -7.35 -14.39
N CYS A 142 -5.78 -6.95 -13.31
CA CYS A 142 -5.82 -5.56 -12.84
C CYS A 142 -4.43 -5.02 -12.52
N ASN A 143 -4.35 -3.69 -12.32
CA ASN A 143 -3.24 -3.03 -11.67
C ASN A 143 -3.71 -2.38 -10.36
N ILE A 144 -2.81 -2.25 -9.40
CA ILE A 144 -3.00 -1.43 -8.21
C ILE A 144 -2.30 -0.09 -8.44
N LEU A 145 -3.02 1.01 -8.34
CA LEU A 145 -2.54 2.38 -8.56
C LEU A 145 -1.82 2.92 -7.32
N LEU A 146 -0.52 2.63 -7.19
CA LEU A 146 0.31 3.07 -6.06
C LEU A 146 0.38 4.60 -5.90
N GLN A 147 0.26 5.34 -6.99
CA GLN A 147 0.18 6.80 -7.00
C GLN A 147 -1.05 7.35 -6.25
N SER A 148 -2.14 6.56 -6.20
CA SER A 148 -3.39 6.95 -5.56
C SER A 148 -3.38 6.67 -4.06
N ILE A 149 -2.39 5.91 -3.57
CA ILE A 149 -2.21 5.58 -2.15
C ILE A 149 -1.39 6.69 -1.48
N PRO A 150 -1.88 7.28 -0.37
CA PRO A 150 -1.11 8.21 0.46
C PRO A 150 0.27 7.67 0.84
N GLN A 151 1.27 8.54 0.93
CA GLN A 151 2.62 8.21 1.40
C GLN A 151 2.61 7.62 2.81
N THR A 152 1.71 8.09 3.68
CA THR A 152 1.46 7.50 5.00
C THR A 152 1.16 6.00 4.93
N GLY A 153 0.57 5.52 3.82
CA GLY A 153 0.28 4.11 3.59
C GLY A 153 1.46 3.30 3.05
N LYS A 154 2.61 3.90 2.77
CA LYS A 154 3.80 3.25 2.20
C LYS A 154 4.88 3.14 3.27
N ILE A 155 4.80 2.09 4.08
CA ILE A 155 5.63 1.95 5.28
C ILE A 155 6.88 1.15 4.92
N PHE A 156 8.02 1.83 4.86
CA PHE A 156 9.30 1.23 4.45
C PHE A 156 9.99 0.48 5.58
N PHE A 157 10.44 -0.74 5.28
CA PHE A 157 11.44 -1.50 6.04
C PHE A 157 12.85 -1.26 5.47
N VAL A 158 12.95 -1.12 4.16
CA VAL A 158 14.17 -0.79 3.44
C VAL A 158 13.84 0.29 2.43
N LYS A 159 14.55 1.42 2.46
CA LYS A 159 14.38 2.51 1.50
C LYS A 159 15.74 2.88 0.93
N ASN A 160 15.91 2.80 -0.38
CA ASN A 160 17.18 3.09 -1.05
C ASN A 160 18.39 2.34 -0.43
N ARG A 161 18.26 1.02 -0.19
CA ARG A 161 19.25 0.15 0.44
C ARG A 161 19.56 0.46 1.91
N GLN A 162 18.77 1.30 2.56
CA GLN A 162 18.91 1.60 3.99
C GLN A 162 17.79 0.91 4.77
N VAL A 163 18.17 0.14 5.79
CA VAL A 163 17.23 -0.53 6.70
C VAL A 163 16.66 0.50 7.67
N GLU A 164 15.34 0.57 7.74
CA GLU A 164 14.60 1.41 8.67
C GLU A 164 14.55 0.77 10.07
N GLN A 165 14.49 1.60 11.10
CA GLN A 165 14.39 1.12 12.48
C GLN A 165 13.04 0.43 12.72
N LYS A 166 13.06 -0.68 13.47
CA LYS A 166 11.85 -1.45 13.79
C LYS A 166 10.78 -0.58 14.43
N GLU A 167 11.17 0.24 15.39
CA GLU A 167 10.31 1.12 16.15
C GLU A 167 9.61 2.15 15.23
N LYS A 168 10.33 2.64 14.21
CA LYS A 168 9.78 3.53 13.20
C LYS A 168 8.70 2.81 12.39
N VAL A 169 8.98 1.62 11.85
CA VAL A 169 8.00 0.82 11.08
C VAL A 169 6.73 0.56 11.88
N LEU A 170 6.87 0.14 13.15
CA LEU A 170 5.73 -0.12 14.04
C LEU A 170 4.94 1.16 14.33
N SER A 171 5.64 2.28 14.52
CA SER A 171 4.99 3.57 14.74
C SER A 171 4.22 4.05 13.51
N GLU A 172 4.77 3.90 12.30
CA GLU A 172 4.08 4.23 11.05
C GLU A 172 2.85 3.35 10.85
N TRP A 173 2.94 2.05 11.12
CA TRP A 173 1.78 1.16 11.06
C TRP A 173 0.68 1.59 12.03
N LYS A 174 1.05 1.89 13.27
CA LYS A 174 0.08 2.30 14.30
C LYS A 174 -0.70 3.54 13.87
N LYS A 175 -0.03 4.50 13.22
CA LYS A 175 -0.62 5.75 12.72
C LYS A 175 -1.72 5.55 11.69
N THR A 176 -1.78 4.39 11.03
CA THR A 176 -2.78 4.12 9.99
C THR A 176 -3.97 3.32 10.51
N LEU A 177 -3.91 2.80 11.74
CA LEU A 177 -4.93 1.88 12.29
C LEU A 177 -6.33 2.49 12.38
N PHE A 178 -6.46 3.81 12.57
CA PHE A 178 -7.76 4.48 12.62
C PHE A 178 -8.57 4.32 11.33
N LEU A 179 -7.91 4.14 10.17
CA LEU A 179 -8.57 3.89 8.89
C LEU A 179 -9.32 2.55 8.86
N ARG A 180 -9.04 1.63 9.79
CA ARG A 180 -9.78 0.38 9.95
C ARG A 180 -11.17 0.59 10.53
N GLU A 181 -11.37 1.67 11.27
CA GLU A 181 -12.64 1.98 11.92
C GLU A 181 -13.68 2.47 10.90
N GLU A 182 -13.22 3.11 9.81
CA GLU A 182 -14.07 3.46 8.68
C GLU A 182 -14.43 2.21 7.87
N LYS A 183 -15.70 1.81 7.94
CA LYS A 183 -16.21 0.61 7.28
C LYS A 183 -16.86 0.92 5.94
N GLU A 184 -17.29 2.15 5.73
CA GLU A 184 -17.96 2.56 4.51
C GLU A 184 -16.91 2.86 3.44
N VAL A 185 -17.03 2.19 2.29
CA VAL A 185 -16.01 2.22 1.22
C VAL A 185 -15.88 3.62 0.64
N VAL A 186 -16.99 4.32 0.41
CA VAL A 186 -17.00 5.66 -0.17
C VAL A 186 -16.40 6.68 0.81
N ALA A 187 -16.73 6.60 2.10
CA ALA A 187 -16.19 7.45 3.14
C ALA A 187 -14.68 7.23 3.30
N LYS A 188 -14.24 5.96 3.26
CA LYS A 188 -12.81 5.61 3.24
C LYS A 188 -12.11 6.19 2.01
N GLY A 189 -12.70 6.07 0.83
CA GLY A 189 -12.18 6.68 -0.40
C GLY A 189 -11.94 8.18 -0.26
N TRP A 190 -12.96 8.92 0.20
CA TRP A 190 -12.85 10.35 0.50
C TRP A 190 -11.72 10.67 1.48
N LEU A 191 -11.61 9.89 2.56
CA LEU A 191 -10.59 10.12 3.58
C LEU A 191 -9.18 9.95 3.00
N LEU A 192 -8.96 8.90 2.21
CA LEU A 192 -7.69 8.62 1.54
C LEU A 192 -7.35 9.68 0.49
N ASP A 193 -8.33 10.14 -0.29
CA ASP A 193 -8.12 11.18 -1.29
C ASP A 193 -7.76 12.53 -0.64
N ILE A 194 -8.37 12.87 0.50
CA ILE A 194 -7.99 14.07 1.27
C ILE A 194 -6.61 13.94 1.91
N MET A 195 -6.25 12.76 2.45
CA MET A 195 -4.89 12.51 2.93
C MET A 195 -3.87 12.75 1.80
N ARG A 196 -4.14 12.24 0.60
CA ARG A 196 -3.28 12.45 -0.58
C ARG A 196 -3.19 13.93 -0.96
N SER A 197 -4.30 14.67 -0.95
CA SER A 197 -4.28 16.12 -1.21
C SER A 197 -3.40 16.87 -0.20
N VAL A 198 -3.53 16.56 1.10
CA VAL A 198 -2.71 17.17 2.16
C VAL A 198 -1.22 16.86 1.95
N GLU A 199 -0.86 15.60 1.73
CA GLU A 199 0.53 15.19 1.51
C GLU A 199 1.13 15.79 0.23
N SER A 200 0.31 15.99 -0.81
CA SER A 200 0.74 16.58 -2.07
C SER A 200 1.18 18.04 -1.95
N LEU A 201 0.78 18.73 -0.88
CA LEU A 201 1.26 20.08 -0.57
C LEU A 201 2.73 20.11 -0.16
N LYS A 202 3.31 18.99 0.30
CA LYS A 202 4.72 18.85 0.71
C LYS A 202 5.17 19.88 1.75
N ARG A 203 4.26 20.28 2.64
CA ARG A 203 4.54 21.20 3.75
C ARG A 203 3.65 20.85 4.93
N ARG A 204 4.16 21.16 6.12
CA ARG A 204 3.46 20.88 7.37
C ARG A 204 2.27 21.81 7.60
N GLU A 205 2.46 23.10 7.34
CA GLU A 205 1.43 24.11 7.52
C GLU A 205 0.66 24.32 6.22
N PHE A 206 -0.66 24.30 6.30
CA PHE A 206 -1.52 24.55 5.16
C PHE A 206 -2.85 25.16 5.59
N THR A 207 -3.54 25.73 4.62
CA THR A 207 -4.85 26.38 4.79
C THR A 207 -5.95 25.54 4.17
N LEU A 208 -7.19 25.84 4.53
CA LEU A 208 -8.37 25.28 3.89
C LEU A 208 -8.39 25.58 2.39
N ASP A 209 -7.97 26.78 2.00
CA ASP A 209 -7.92 27.21 0.60
C ASP A 209 -6.89 26.41 -0.20
N ASP A 210 -5.76 26.02 0.42
CA ASP A 210 -4.79 25.12 -0.22
C ASP A 210 -5.42 23.77 -0.59
N ILE A 211 -6.30 23.23 0.26
CA ILE A 211 -7.01 21.98 -0.04
C ILE A 211 -8.11 22.20 -1.08
N TYR A 212 -8.73 23.38 -1.13
CA TYR A 212 -9.68 23.73 -2.18
C TYR A 212 -9.08 23.80 -3.58
N THR A 213 -7.75 23.90 -3.71
CA THR A 213 -7.10 23.77 -5.03
C THR A 213 -7.31 22.38 -5.66
N PHE A 214 -7.57 21.34 -4.85
CA PHE A 214 -7.84 19.97 -5.30
C PHE A 214 -9.31 19.69 -5.61
N GLU A 215 -10.22 20.68 -5.46
CA GLU A 215 -11.67 20.50 -5.62
C GLU A 215 -12.05 19.86 -6.96
N ASN A 216 -11.41 20.27 -8.06
CA ASN A 216 -11.68 19.73 -9.39
C ASN A 216 -11.21 18.28 -9.57
N GLU A 217 -10.13 17.89 -8.90
CA GLU A 217 -9.66 16.50 -8.87
C GLU A 217 -10.63 15.64 -8.05
N LEU A 218 -10.96 16.08 -6.83
CA LEU A 218 -11.88 15.40 -5.93
C LEU A 218 -13.28 15.23 -6.53
N ARG A 219 -13.77 16.22 -7.29
CA ARG A 219 -15.04 16.11 -8.03
C ARG A 219 -15.00 15.00 -9.10
N LYS A 220 -13.86 14.77 -9.74
CA LYS A 220 -13.73 13.69 -10.74
C LYS A 220 -13.67 12.32 -10.09
N LEU A 221 -13.04 12.22 -8.90
CA LEU A 221 -12.95 10.98 -8.13
C LEU A 221 -14.29 10.62 -7.46
N HIS A 222 -15.08 11.63 -7.10
CA HIS A 222 -16.38 11.46 -6.44
C HIS A 222 -17.49 12.21 -7.18
N PRO A 223 -17.87 11.76 -8.40
CA PRO A 223 -18.78 12.48 -9.28
C PRO A 223 -20.19 12.67 -8.71
N ASP A 224 -20.62 11.80 -7.79
CA ASP A 224 -21.96 11.85 -7.19
C ASP A 224 -22.09 12.93 -6.10
N ASN A 225 -20.99 13.57 -5.68
CA ASN A 225 -21.02 14.56 -4.60
C ASN A 225 -21.10 16.00 -5.15
N GLN A 226 -22.20 16.68 -4.86
CA GLN A 226 -22.43 18.08 -5.27
C GLN A 226 -21.83 19.12 -4.30
N HIS A 227 -21.37 18.70 -3.12
CA HIS A 227 -20.90 19.55 -2.02
C HIS A 227 -19.45 19.24 -1.62
N VAL A 228 -18.54 19.22 -2.60
CA VAL A 228 -17.13 18.83 -2.42
C VAL A 228 -16.42 19.63 -1.30
N ARG A 229 -16.58 20.95 -1.25
CA ARG A 229 -15.94 21.79 -0.20
C ARG A 229 -16.42 21.48 1.21
N ASP A 230 -17.69 21.12 1.36
CA ASP A 230 -18.28 20.74 2.63
C ASP A 230 -17.73 19.38 3.06
N LYS A 231 -17.62 18.46 2.10
CA LYS A 231 -17.00 17.14 2.30
C LYS A 231 -15.53 17.26 2.69
N ILE A 232 -14.76 18.13 2.04
CA ILE A 232 -13.37 18.45 2.42
C ILE A 232 -13.30 18.85 3.91
N ARG A 233 -14.12 19.81 4.35
CA ARG A 233 -14.14 20.25 5.76
C ARG A 233 -14.49 19.11 6.70
N GLN A 234 -15.46 18.26 6.35
CA GLN A 234 -15.81 17.07 7.12
C GLN A 234 -14.63 16.12 7.25
N GLN A 235 -13.93 15.80 6.15
CA GLN A 235 -12.79 14.88 6.18
C GLN A 235 -11.62 15.44 6.99
N LEU A 236 -11.34 16.75 6.90
CA LEU A 236 -10.31 17.39 7.72
C LEU A 236 -10.64 17.32 9.23
N GLN A 237 -11.91 17.35 9.62
CA GLN A 237 -12.33 17.15 11.01
C GLN A 237 -12.07 15.71 11.46
N ILE A 238 -12.40 14.72 10.63
CA ILE A 238 -12.11 13.30 10.92
C ILE A 238 -10.60 13.08 11.09
N LEU A 239 -9.78 13.63 10.19
CA LEU A 239 -8.33 13.55 10.27
C LEU A 239 -7.79 14.24 11.54
N ARG A 240 -8.36 15.39 11.92
CA ARG A 240 -8.01 16.07 13.18
C ARG A 240 -8.30 15.20 14.39
N ASP A 241 -9.50 14.62 14.45
CA ASP A 241 -9.97 13.86 15.61
C ASP A 241 -9.16 12.57 15.80
N ASN A 242 -8.53 12.08 14.72
CA ASN A 242 -7.60 10.95 14.73
C ASN A 242 -6.12 11.35 14.87
N GLY A 243 -5.82 12.63 15.13
CA GLY A 243 -4.45 13.11 15.36
C GLY A 243 -3.56 13.17 14.12
N TYR A 244 -4.12 12.98 12.91
CA TYR A 244 -3.38 13.13 11.65
C TYR A 244 -2.96 14.58 11.42
N LEU A 245 -3.80 15.53 11.83
CA LEU A 245 -3.55 16.96 11.72
C LEU A 245 -4.09 17.70 12.95
N THR A 246 -3.70 18.96 13.12
CA THR A 246 -4.22 19.86 14.15
C THR A 246 -4.85 21.08 13.49
N PHE A 247 -5.96 21.57 14.05
CA PHE A 247 -6.59 22.82 13.61
C PHE A 247 -6.03 24.00 14.41
N ALA A 248 -5.28 24.89 13.74
CA ALA A 248 -4.68 26.09 14.33
C ALA A 248 -5.65 27.29 14.40
N GLY A 249 -6.85 27.15 13.85
CA GLY A 249 -7.87 28.19 13.82
C GLY A 249 -7.94 28.95 12.49
N ARG A 250 -9.11 29.56 12.22
CA ARG A 250 -9.38 30.38 11.01
C ARG A 250 -9.03 29.68 9.68
N GLY A 251 -9.26 28.37 9.59
CA GLY A 251 -8.95 27.60 8.38
C GLY A 251 -7.48 27.23 8.23
N ASN A 252 -6.64 27.40 9.25
CA ASN A 252 -5.25 26.95 9.26
C ASN A 252 -5.12 25.59 9.92
N TYR A 253 -4.27 24.73 9.34
CA TYR A 253 -4.02 23.37 9.79
C TYR A 253 -2.51 23.11 9.84
N LEU A 254 -2.11 22.23 10.76
CA LEU A 254 -0.78 21.65 10.78
C LEU A 254 -0.89 20.13 10.62
N LEU A 255 -0.18 19.58 9.64
CA LEU A 255 0.09 18.14 9.62
C LEU A 255 0.85 17.78 10.90
N SER A 256 0.43 16.68 11.55
CA SER A 256 1.12 16.22 12.74
C SER A 256 2.55 15.82 12.37
N SER A 257 3.52 16.13 13.24
CA SER A 257 4.94 15.78 13.00
C SER A 257 5.17 14.28 12.90
N LEU A 258 4.18 13.48 13.32
CA LEU A 258 4.14 12.05 13.12
C LEU A 258 3.93 11.66 11.64
N TYR A 259 3.47 12.56 10.76
CA TYR A 259 3.13 12.24 9.37
C TYR A 259 3.99 13.04 8.37
N GLU A 260 5.11 13.61 8.83
CA GLU A 260 6.10 14.23 7.95
C GLU A 260 6.81 13.14 7.10
N ALA A 261 6.85 13.32 5.78
CA ALA A 261 7.37 12.36 4.80
C ALA A 261 8.87 12.55 4.48
#